data_AF-A0A522JNK6-F1
#
_entry.id   AF-A0A522JNK6-F1
#
_cell.length_a   1.000
_cell.length_b   1.000
_cell.length_c   1.000
_cell.angle_alpha   90.00
_cell.angle_beta   90.00
_cell.angle_gamma   90.00
#
_symmetry.space_group_name_H-M   'P 1'
#
loop_
_entity.id
_entity.type
_entity.pdbx_description
1 polymer ?
#
loop_
_entity_poly.entity_id
_entity_poly.type
_entity_poly.pdbx_seq_one_letter_code
_entity_poly.pdbx_strand_id
1 'polypeptide(L)'
;MNANHRHLPYRQWKMSLLSAEVESRRKYTIKKAASFHFLMAGWYFERGSSISNDAIENSINFVKLAASNELWQSNVFPREEGGVQVELYAGEHEVEIAIEPNGISAITYDFEGDQRFEAEGLSFLEAMSTLRTIAKKICTSEQFTRNTLTSTNIDSVLSHASLQAMVASQSSSSNVAKSIQARSASISENFTKISPQSRQFFGKSPQPIYP
;
A
#
# COMPACT_ATOMS: atom_id res chain seq x y z
N MET A 1 -41.75 -30.02 3.72
CA MET A 1 -40.46 -29.59 4.31
C MET A 1 -40.24 -28.13 3.90
N ASN A 2 -40.59 -27.18 4.77
CA ASN A 2 -40.47 -25.76 4.48
C ASN A 2 -39.04 -25.30 4.80
N ALA A 3 -38.25 -25.03 3.77
CA ALA A 3 -36.97 -24.36 3.90
C ALA A 3 -37.24 -22.88 4.27
N ASN A 4 -37.17 -22.57 5.56
CA ASN A 4 -37.19 -21.20 6.07
C ASN A 4 -35.91 -20.48 5.61
N HIS A 5 -35.95 -19.86 4.42
CA HIS A 5 -34.95 -18.90 3.98
C HIS A 5 -35.06 -17.65 4.85
N ARG A 6 -34.31 -17.62 5.96
CA ARG A 6 -34.09 -16.40 6.73
C ARG A 6 -33.25 -15.44 5.89
N HIS A 7 -33.89 -14.46 5.27
CA HIS A 7 -33.21 -13.32 4.68
C HIS A 7 -32.46 -12.59 5.80
N LEU A 8 -31.15 -12.81 5.88
CA LEU A 8 -30.29 -11.93 6.64
C LEU A 8 -30.32 -10.54 5.98
N PRO A 9 -30.51 -9.46 6.75
CA PRO A 9 -30.56 -8.11 6.21
C PRO A 9 -29.25 -7.81 5.46
N TYR A 10 -29.36 -7.18 4.28
CA TYR A 10 -28.27 -6.91 3.34
C TYR A 10 -26.96 -6.37 3.98
N ARG A 11 -27.05 -5.56 5.05
CA ARG A 11 -25.89 -5.06 5.81
C ARG A 11 -25.07 -6.17 6.48
N GLN A 12 -25.71 -7.21 7.00
CA GLN A 12 -25.05 -8.32 7.68
C GLN A 12 -24.26 -9.19 6.69
N TRP A 13 -24.78 -9.36 5.47
CA TRP A 13 -24.07 -10.03 4.38
C TRP A 13 -22.81 -9.27 3.94
N LYS A 14 -22.89 -7.95 3.74
CA LYS A 14 -21.75 -7.13 3.32
C LYS A 14 -20.60 -7.16 4.34
N MET A 15 -20.91 -7.13 5.65
CA MET A 15 -19.92 -7.27 6.72
C MET A 15 -19.28 -8.67 6.74
N SER A 16 -20.07 -9.72 6.48
CA SER A 16 -19.55 -11.10 6.45
C SER A 16 -18.59 -11.33 5.29
N LEU A 17 -18.89 -10.81 4.09
CA LEU A 17 -18.04 -10.91 2.92
C LEU A 17 -16.72 -10.16 3.12
N LEU A 18 -16.79 -8.94 3.68
CA LEU A 18 -15.60 -8.16 4.03
C LEU A 18 -14.71 -8.94 5.01
N SER A 19 -15.31 -9.58 6.03
CA SER A 19 -14.53 -10.34 7.01
C SER A 19 -13.82 -11.57 6.42
N ALA A 20 -14.46 -12.26 5.47
CA ALA A 20 -13.87 -13.44 4.82
C ALA A 20 -12.72 -13.05 3.87
N GLU A 21 -12.87 -11.94 3.15
CA GLU A 21 -11.83 -11.40 2.27
C GLU A 21 -10.62 -10.92 3.07
N VAL A 22 -10.84 -10.14 4.13
CA VAL A 22 -9.80 -9.70 5.07
C VAL A 22 -9.03 -10.90 5.63
N GLU A 23 -9.74 -11.94 6.07
CA GLU A 23 -9.12 -13.14 6.61
C GLU A 23 -8.33 -13.92 5.56
N SER A 24 -8.88 -14.06 4.35
CA SER A 24 -8.21 -14.72 3.23
C SER A 24 -6.90 -14.01 2.85
N ARG A 25 -6.95 -12.69 2.73
CA ARG A 25 -5.79 -11.86 2.39
C ARG A 25 -4.73 -11.91 3.49
N ARG A 26 -5.13 -11.79 4.75
CA ARG A 26 -4.24 -11.96 5.91
C ARG A 26 -3.53 -13.32 5.88
N LYS A 27 -4.28 -14.41 5.69
CA LYS A 27 -3.72 -15.77 5.60
C LYS A 27 -2.73 -15.89 4.43
N TYR A 28 -3.04 -15.30 3.29
CA TYR A 28 -2.14 -15.28 2.14
C TYR A 28 -0.82 -14.57 2.46
N THR A 29 -0.88 -13.34 3.01
CA THR A 29 0.31 -12.56 3.36
C THR A 29 1.18 -13.28 4.41
N ILE A 30 0.56 -13.90 5.42
CA ILE A 30 1.28 -14.73 6.41
C ILE A 30 1.97 -15.93 5.75
N LYS A 31 1.29 -16.64 4.84
CA LYS A 31 1.90 -17.75 4.09
C LYS A 31 3.05 -17.29 3.21
N LYS A 32 2.93 -16.12 2.57
CA LYS A 32 3.98 -15.48 1.78
C LYS A 32 5.20 -15.19 2.65
N ALA A 33 5.03 -14.53 3.81
CA ALA A 33 6.12 -14.29 4.76
C ALA A 33 6.81 -15.59 5.19
N ALA A 34 6.04 -16.60 5.59
CA ALA A 34 6.58 -17.90 6.00
C ALA A 34 7.38 -18.59 4.88
N SER A 35 6.99 -18.40 3.61
CA SER A 35 7.70 -18.98 2.46
C SER A 35 9.11 -18.41 2.26
N PHE A 36 9.42 -17.24 2.84
CA PHE A 36 10.75 -16.63 2.73
C PHE A 36 11.85 -17.45 3.41
N HIS A 37 11.50 -18.36 4.33
CA HIS A 37 12.44 -19.31 4.91
C HIS A 37 13.11 -20.22 3.85
N PHE A 38 12.46 -20.43 2.70
CA PHE A 38 13.01 -21.23 1.61
C PHE A 38 13.96 -20.44 0.68
N LEU A 39 14.14 -19.14 0.89
CA LEU A 39 15.06 -18.33 0.09
C LEU A 39 16.50 -18.59 0.53
N MET A 40 17.25 -19.24 -0.35
CA MET A 40 18.68 -19.48 -0.18
C MET A 40 19.48 -18.22 -0.49
N ALA A 41 20.70 -18.14 0.05
CA ALA A 41 21.66 -17.11 -0.34
C ALA A 41 21.84 -17.07 -1.87
N GLY A 42 21.92 -15.86 -2.44
CA GLY A 42 22.00 -15.57 -3.86
C GLY A 42 20.66 -15.39 -4.59
N TRP A 43 19.51 -15.46 -3.91
CA TRP A 43 18.18 -15.37 -4.54
C TRP A 43 17.92 -14.06 -5.30
N TYR A 44 18.63 -12.98 -4.96
CA TYR A 44 18.55 -11.68 -5.60
C TYR A 44 19.89 -11.34 -6.27
N PHE A 45 20.02 -11.64 -7.56
CA PHE A 45 21.24 -11.38 -8.37
C PHE A 45 22.55 -11.79 -7.68
N GLU A 46 22.57 -12.97 -7.05
CA GLU A 46 23.74 -13.49 -6.29
C GLU A 46 24.09 -12.70 -5.01
N ARG A 47 23.31 -11.68 -4.63
CA ARG A 47 23.54 -10.84 -3.44
C ARG A 47 22.61 -11.13 -2.27
N GLY A 48 21.39 -11.59 -2.54
CA GLY A 48 20.36 -11.78 -1.50
C GLY A 48 20.78 -12.77 -0.42
N SER A 49 20.74 -12.38 0.85
CA SER A 49 21.02 -13.25 1.99
C SER A 49 19.81 -14.13 2.32
N SER A 50 20.05 -15.22 3.05
CA SER A 50 18.96 -16.01 3.65
C SER A 50 18.18 -15.15 4.64
N ILE A 51 16.85 -15.27 4.62
CA ILE A 51 15.98 -14.45 5.46
C ILE A 51 16.00 -15.00 6.90
N SER A 52 16.22 -14.11 7.87
CA SER A 52 16.21 -14.46 9.30
C SER A 52 14.84 -14.95 9.75
N ASN A 53 14.81 -16.01 10.56
CA ASN A 53 13.56 -16.50 11.15
C ASN A 53 12.90 -15.44 12.03
N ASP A 54 13.69 -14.64 12.76
CA ASP A 54 13.18 -13.57 13.62
C ASP A 54 12.51 -12.48 12.78
N ALA A 55 13.08 -12.15 11.61
CA ALA A 55 12.48 -11.19 10.68
C ALA A 55 11.15 -11.71 10.11
N ILE A 56 11.08 -13.01 9.77
CA ILE A 56 9.85 -13.68 9.31
C ILE A 56 8.79 -13.63 10.42
N GLU A 57 9.12 -14.04 11.64
CA GLU A 57 8.18 -14.05 12.76
C GLU A 57 7.68 -12.64 13.09
N ASN A 58 8.58 -11.67 13.17
CA ASN A 58 8.22 -10.27 13.40
C ASN A 58 7.29 -9.74 12.31
N SER A 59 7.57 -10.04 11.03
CA SER A 59 6.70 -9.63 9.92
C SER A 59 5.28 -10.20 10.05
N ILE A 60 5.16 -11.47 10.44
CA ILE A 60 3.87 -12.12 10.69
C ILE A 60 3.12 -11.44 11.84
N ASN A 61 3.84 -11.06 12.90
CA ASN A 61 3.25 -10.37 14.04
C ASN A 61 2.74 -8.97 13.65
N PHE A 62 3.45 -8.22 12.79
CA PHE A 62 2.96 -6.95 12.25
C PHE A 62 1.72 -7.13 11.37
N VAL A 63 1.71 -8.13 10.46
CA VAL A 63 0.53 -8.42 9.62
C VAL A 63 -0.70 -8.76 10.47
N LYS A 64 -0.52 -9.54 11.54
CA LYS A 64 -1.61 -9.86 12.49
C LYS A 64 -2.09 -8.61 13.24
N LEU A 65 -1.15 -7.79 13.71
CA LEU A 65 -1.45 -6.55 14.43
C LEU A 65 -2.20 -5.56 13.53
N ALA A 66 -1.72 -5.35 12.31
CA ALA A 66 -2.32 -4.47 11.31
C ALA A 66 -3.79 -4.87 11.03
N ALA A 67 -4.03 -6.17 10.77
CA ALA A 67 -5.37 -6.69 10.56
C ALA A 67 -6.31 -6.46 11.76
N SER A 68 -5.80 -6.51 12.99
CA SER A 68 -6.59 -6.20 14.20
C SER A 68 -6.87 -4.71 14.42
N ASN A 69 -6.19 -3.84 13.68
CA ASN A 69 -6.38 -2.37 13.71
C ASN A 69 -6.88 -1.85 12.35
N GLU A 70 -7.67 -2.66 11.63
CA GLU A 70 -8.33 -2.29 10.37
C GLU A 70 -7.40 -1.94 9.19
N LEU A 71 -6.08 -2.16 9.32
CA LEU A 71 -5.09 -2.08 8.25
C LEU A 71 -4.93 -3.46 7.61
N TRP A 72 -5.94 -3.91 6.87
CA TRP A 72 -6.01 -5.29 6.37
C TRP A 72 -5.36 -5.50 5.00
N GLN A 73 -5.19 -4.45 4.20
CA GLN A 73 -4.44 -4.55 2.95
C GLN A 73 -2.96 -4.56 3.30
N SER A 74 -2.34 -5.72 3.16
CA SER A 74 -0.94 -5.91 3.53
C SER A 74 -0.21 -6.72 2.47
N ASN A 75 1.08 -6.45 2.33
CA ASN A 75 2.01 -7.21 1.53
C ASN A 75 3.34 -7.36 2.29
N VAL A 76 4.14 -8.33 1.87
CA VAL A 76 5.46 -8.59 2.46
C VAL A 76 6.45 -8.90 1.36
N PHE A 77 7.69 -8.46 1.53
CA PHE A 77 8.76 -8.67 0.57
C PHE A 77 10.05 -9.07 1.29
N PRO A 78 10.85 -10.00 0.74
CA PRO A 78 12.17 -10.27 1.26
C PRO A 78 13.10 -9.09 0.95
N ARG A 79 13.98 -8.74 1.89
CA ARG A 79 15.04 -7.73 1.69
C ARG A 79 16.38 -8.41 1.40
N GLU A 80 17.24 -7.74 0.63
CA GLU A 80 18.54 -8.29 0.19
C GLU A 80 19.42 -8.71 1.38
N GLU A 81 19.32 -8.02 2.51
CA GLU A 81 20.17 -8.20 3.69
C GLU A 81 19.66 -9.29 4.66
N GLY A 82 18.72 -10.13 4.23
CA GLY A 82 18.14 -11.18 5.08
C GLY A 82 16.96 -10.71 5.93
N GLY A 83 16.43 -9.54 5.63
CA GLY A 83 15.28 -8.92 6.30
C GLY A 83 13.94 -9.15 5.59
N VAL A 84 12.90 -8.51 6.09
CA VAL A 84 11.56 -8.49 5.50
C VAL A 84 11.01 -7.06 5.52
N GLN A 85 10.47 -6.61 4.39
CA GLN A 85 9.66 -5.41 4.29
C GLN A 85 8.19 -5.79 4.48
N VAL A 86 7.47 -5.09 5.35
CA VAL A 86 6.02 -5.19 5.48
C VAL A 86 5.42 -3.88 4.99
N GLU A 87 4.50 -3.97 4.04
CA GLU A 87 3.74 -2.81 3.53
C GLU A 87 2.27 -2.98 3.91
N LEU A 88 1.68 -1.92 4.43
CA LEU A 88 0.29 -1.86 4.87
C LEU A 88 -0.39 -0.67 4.20
N TYR A 89 -1.63 -0.87 3.77
CA TYR A 89 -2.38 0.11 2.99
C TYR A 89 -3.79 0.32 3.56
N ALA A 90 -4.28 1.55 3.48
CA ALA A 90 -5.66 1.92 3.72
C ALA A 90 -6.01 3.17 2.89
N GLY A 91 -6.59 2.98 1.70
CA GLY A 91 -6.82 4.10 0.78
C GLY A 91 -5.47 4.70 0.34
N GLU A 92 -5.30 6.01 0.53
CA GLU A 92 -4.07 6.76 0.24
C GLU A 92 -3.04 6.73 1.38
N HIS A 93 -3.32 5.98 2.44
CA HIS A 93 -2.42 5.78 3.56
C HIS A 93 -1.54 4.56 3.32
N GLU A 94 -0.23 4.75 3.41
CA GLU A 94 0.77 3.70 3.28
C GLU A 94 1.66 3.68 4.52
N VAL A 95 1.88 2.48 5.06
CA VAL A 95 2.79 2.27 6.20
C VAL A 95 3.76 1.19 5.80
N GLU A 96 5.05 1.51 5.85
CA GLU A 96 6.10 0.55 5.59
C GLU A 96 6.87 0.25 6.87
N ILE A 97 7.24 -1.03 7.06
CA ILE A 97 8.00 -1.49 8.21
C ILE A 97 9.16 -2.32 7.69
N ALA A 98 10.36 -1.80 7.89
CA ALA A 98 11.60 -2.42 7.46
C ALA A 98 12.18 -3.24 8.62
N ILE A 99 12.16 -4.56 8.47
CA ILE A 99 12.62 -5.52 9.49
C ILE A 99 13.95 -6.10 9.03
N GLU A 100 14.98 -5.91 9.84
CA GLU A 100 16.32 -6.47 9.62
C GLU A 100 16.52 -7.75 10.45
N PRO A 101 17.57 -8.55 10.17
CA PRO A 101 17.85 -9.76 10.95
C PRO A 101 17.98 -9.54 12.46
N ASN A 102 18.37 -8.33 12.88
CA ASN A 102 18.65 -7.95 14.27
C ASN A 102 17.56 -7.08 14.93
N GLY A 103 16.47 -6.75 14.22
CA GLY A 103 15.42 -5.89 14.79
C GLY A 103 14.62 -5.09 13.75
N ILE A 104 13.96 -4.03 14.22
CA ILE A 104 13.20 -3.12 13.36
C ILE A 104 14.10 -1.96 12.99
N SER A 105 14.42 -1.86 11.70
CA SER A 105 15.26 -0.79 11.18
C SER A 105 14.49 0.52 11.05
N ALA A 106 13.28 0.48 10.49
CA ALA A 106 12.46 1.67 10.30
C ALA A 106 10.97 1.35 10.24
N ILE A 107 10.16 2.36 10.55
CA ILE A 107 8.74 2.45 10.18
C ILE A 107 8.48 3.82 9.56
N THR A 108 7.88 3.83 8.39
CA THR A 108 7.47 5.05 7.68
C THR A 108 5.95 5.06 7.52
N TYR A 109 5.38 6.25 7.45
CA TYR A 109 3.97 6.45 7.15
C TYR A 109 3.80 7.62 6.19
N ASP A 110 3.19 7.31 5.07
CA ASP A 110 3.00 8.19 3.94
C ASP A 110 1.50 8.42 3.71
N PHE A 111 1.15 9.62 3.25
CA PHE A 111 -0.21 9.98 2.88
C PHE A 111 -0.20 10.82 1.62
N GLU A 112 -0.87 10.33 0.57
CA GLU A 112 -0.90 10.95 -0.76
C GLU A 112 0.51 11.15 -1.36
N GLY A 113 1.43 10.22 -1.07
CA GLY A 113 2.83 10.26 -1.53
C GLY A 113 3.74 11.20 -0.73
N ASP A 114 3.22 11.88 0.29
CA ASP A 114 4.03 12.68 1.22
C ASP A 114 4.33 11.88 2.50
N GLN A 115 5.61 11.72 2.81
CA GLN A 115 6.04 11.12 4.08
C GLN A 115 5.61 12.00 5.27
N ARG A 116 4.75 11.45 6.13
CA ARG A 116 4.18 12.15 7.30
C ARG A 116 4.88 11.78 8.59
N PHE A 117 5.51 10.61 8.64
CA PHE A 117 6.19 10.10 9.81
C PHE A 117 7.27 9.11 9.40
N GLU A 118 8.39 9.14 10.12
CA GLU A 118 9.46 8.17 10.03
C GLU A 118 10.10 8.02 11.40
N ALA A 119 10.41 6.78 11.77
CA ALA A 119 11.18 6.47 12.95
C ALA A 119 12.08 5.27 12.69
N GLU A 120 13.35 5.41 13.05
CA GLU A 120 14.37 4.39 12.87
C GLU A 120 14.82 3.79 14.21
N GLY A 121 15.45 2.61 14.15
CA GLY A 121 16.12 1.99 15.30
C GLY A 121 15.19 1.62 16.45
N LEU A 122 13.93 1.29 16.15
CA LEU A 122 12.91 0.97 17.14
C LEU A 122 13.09 -0.45 17.68
N SER A 123 12.82 -0.64 18.98
CA SER A 123 12.54 -1.98 19.48
C SER A 123 11.23 -2.51 18.88
N PHE A 124 11.07 -3.83 18.90
CA PHE A 124 9.84 -4.46 18.41
C PHE A 124 8.57 -3.93 19.09
N LEU A 125 8.61 -3.72 20.42
CA LEU A 125 7.46 -3.20 21.18
C LEU A 125 7.14 -1.75 20.84
N GLU A 126 8.17 -0.92 20.65
CA GLU A 126 8.00 0.48 20.23
C GLU A 126 7.38 0.53 18.83
N ALA A 127 7.90 -0.25 17.88
CA ALA A 127 7.36 -0.33 16.53
C ALA A 127 5.88 -0.79 16.51
N MET A 128 5.50 -1.79 17.32
CA MET A 128 4.10 -2.19 17.47
C MET A 128 3.23 -1.06 18.05
N SER A 129 3.73 -0.32 19.04
CA SER A 129 3.03 0.82 19.63
C SER A 129 2.85 1.96 18.62
N THR A 130 3.89 2.25 17.84
CA THR A 130 3.87 3.22 16.75
C THR A 130 2.84 2.84 15.68
N LEU A 131 2.82 1.57 15.24
CA LEU A 131 1.83 1.09 14.28
C LEU A 131 0.39 1.26 14.80
N ARG A 132 0.12 0.95 16.07
CA ARG A 132 -1.22 1.18 16.66
C ARG A 132 -1.61 2.65 16.64
N THR A 133 -0.66 3.54 16.93
CA THR A 133 -0.88 4.99 16.91
C THR A 133 -1.22 5.48 15.50
N ILE A 134 -0.47 5.02 14.50
CA ILE A 134 -0.72 5.33 13.08
C ILE A 134 -2.09 4.78 12.65
N ALA A 135 -2.37 3.50 12.93
CA ALA A 135 -3.65 2.88 12.58
C ALA A 135 -4.84 3.62 13.20
N LYS A 136 -4.76 3.99 14.49
CA LYS A 136 -5.78 4.79 15.16
C LYS A 136 -5.98 6.14 14.47
N LYS A 137 -4.90 6.81 14.04
CA LYS A 137 -4.99 8.08 13.31
C LYS A 137 -5.73 7.88 11.99
N ILE A 138 -5.35 6.88 11.19
CA ILE A 138 -5.99 6.53 9.90
C ILE A 138 -7.49 6.27 10.09
N CYS A 139 -7.86 5.37 11.02
CA CYS A 139 -9.26 5.00 11.26
C CYS A 139 -10.12 6.15 11.81
N THR A 140 -9.51 7.15 12.47
CA THR A 140 -10.25 8.31 12.99
C THR A 140 -10.29 9.47 12.00
N SER A 141 -9.30 9.66 11.13
CA SER A 141 -9.26 10.76 10.17
C SER A 141 -10.32 10.66 9.07
N GLU A 142 -10.67 9.45 8.62
CA GLU A 142 -11.69 9.28 7.57
C GLU A 142 -13.12 9.67 8.02
N GLN A 143 -13.39 9.72 9.32
CA GLN A 143 -14.74 10.01 9.85
C GLN A 143 -15.06 11.50 9.94
N PHE A 144 -14.08 12.40 9.79
CA PHE A 144 -14.29 13.85 10.02
C PHE A 144 -14.41 14.70 8.74
N THR A 145 -14.16 14.17 7.55
CA THR A 145 -14.13 14.99 6.32
C THR A 145 -15.41 15.00 5.49
N ARG A 146 -16.51 14.38 5.95
CA ARG A 146 -17.79 14.40 5.21
C ARG A 146 -19.02 14.61 6.09
N ASN A 147 -19.07 15.73 6.80
CA ASN A 147 -20.32 16.27 7.37
C ASN A 147 -20.28 17.81 7.35
N THR A 148 -20.25 18.43 6.16
CA THR A 148 -20.76 19.80 6.06
C THR A 148 -22.28 19.69 6.05
N LEU A 149 -22.85 19.80 7.25
CA LEU A 149 -24.27 19.82 7.54
C LEU A 149 -25.01 20.81 6.63
N THR A 150 -26.09 20.35 6.00
CA THR A 150 -27.20 21.21 5.61
C THR A 150 -27.73 21.87 6.89
N SER A 151 -27.46 23.16 7.08
CA SER A 151 -28.19 23.96 8.08
C SER A 151 -29.61 24.16 7.56
N THR A 152 -30.49 23.19 7.81
CA THR A 152 -31.93 23.44 7.77
C THR A 152 -32.28 24.31 8.97
N ASN A 153 -32.25 25.62 8.79
CA ASN A 153 -33.03 26.53 9.62
C ASN A 153 -34.43 26.60 9.01
N ILE A 154 -35.33 25.83 9.61
CA ILE A 154 -36.77 26.07 9.52
C ILE A 154 -37.03 27.20 10.51
N ASP A 155 -37.34 28.39 10.01
CA ASP A 155 -38.34 29.22 10.66
C ASP A 155 -39.18 29.90 9.58
N SER A 156 -40.40 29.41 9.49
CA SER A 156 -41.45 29.82 8.59
C SER A 156 -42.14 31.07 9.14
N VAL A 157 -41.93 32.23 8.54
CA VAL A 157 -42.97 33.27 8.40
C VAL A 157 -42.80 33.98 7.07
N LEU A 158 -43.72 33.66 6.14
CA LEU A 158 -44.28 34.49 5.06
C LEU A 158 -43.48 35.72 4.60
N SER A 159 -43.03 35.68 3.35
CA SER A 159 -43.32 36.80 2.42
C SER A 159 -43.18 36.37 0.96
N HIS A 160 -44.22 36.64 0.18
CA HIS A 160 -44.24 36.54 -1.26
C HIS A 160 -43.18 37.45 -1.88
N ALA A 161 -42.22 36.87 -2.59
CA ALA A 161 -41.55 37.55 -3.70
C ALA A 161 -40.93 36.49 -4.62
N SER A 162 -41.41 36.43 -5.87
CA SER A 162 -40.74 35.69 -6.93
C SER A 162 -39.37 36.31 -7.16
N LEU A 163 -38.32 35.62 -6.75
CA LEU A 163 -36.96 35.93 -7.15
C LEU A 163 -36.38 34.67 -7.78
N GLN A 164 -36.31 34.70 -9.11
CA GLN A 164 -35.38 33.85 -9.85
C GLN A 164 -33.99 34.11 -9.27
N ALA A 165 -33.49 33.18 -8.47
CA ALA A 165 -32.09 33.16 -8.12
C ALA A 165 -31.30 32.70 -9.36
N MET A 166 -30.86 33.66 -10.17
CA MET A 166 -29.74 33.45 -11.08
C MET A 166 -28.52 33.14 -10.22
N VAL A 167 -28.12 31.88 -10.19
CA VAL A 167 -26.81 31.49 -9.65
C VAL A 167 -25.77 31.93 -10.69
N ALA A 168 -25.18 33.11 -10.47
CA ALA A 168 -23.95 33.48 -11.14
C ALA A 168 -22.80 32.68 -10.51
N SER A 169 -22.41 31.59 -11.16
CA SER A 169 -21.11 30.97 -10.91
C SER A 169 -20.02 31.92 -11.39
N GLN A 170 -19.47 32.72 -10.49
CA GLN A 170 -18.27 33.50 -10.76
C GLN A 170 -17.06 32.57 -10.62
N SER A 171 -16.78 31.80 -11.68
CA SER A 171 -15.50 31.11 -11.82
C SER A 171 -14.41 32.16 -12.00
N SER A 172 -13.65 32.45 -10.94
CA SER A 172 -12.42 33.21 -11.05
C SER A 172 -11.35 32.33 -11.70
N SER A 173 -11.26 32.37 -13.03
CA SER A 173 -10.07 31.93 -13.74
C SER A 173 -9.00 33.02 -13.63
N SER A 174 -8.11 32.85 -12.66
CA SER A 174 -6.87 33.61 -12.60
C SER A 174 -5.99 33.21 -13.78
N ASN A 175 -6.09 33.96 -14.88
CA ASN A 175 -5.14 33.87 -15.98
C ASN A 175 -3.79 34.42 -15.51
N VAL A 176 -2.94 33.56 -14.96
CA VAL A 176 -1.51 33.85 -14.87
C VAL A 176 -0.92 33.65 -16.26
N ALA A 177 -0.65 34.75 -16.95
CA ALA A 177 0.20 34.75 -18.13
C ALA A 177 1.64 34.41 -17.71
N LYS A 178 2.01 33.13 -17.75
CA LYS A 178 3.42 32.73 -17.81
C LYS A 178 3.84 32.72 -19.28
N SER A 179 4.70 33.65 -19.65
CA SER A 179 5.44 33.57 -20.91
C SER A 179 6.31 32.32 -20.87
N ILE A 180 5.85 31.23 -21.48
CA ILE A 180 6.70 30.09 -21.76
C ILE A 180 7.55 30.48 -22.96
N GLN A 181 8.73 31.03 -22.68
CA GLN A 181 9.79 31.11 -23.67
C GLN A 181 10.23 29.66 -23.92
N ALA A 182 9.72 29.07 -25.00
CA ALA A 182 10.15 27.76 -25.45
C ALA A 182 11.62 27.86 -25.86
N ARG A 183 12.53 27.56 -24.94
CA ARG A 183 13.89 27.15 -25.29
C ARG A 183 13.80 25.69 -25.70
N SER A 184 13.71 25.47 -27.01
CA SER A 184 14.06 24.18 -27.60
C SER A 184 15.54 23.92 -27.31
N ALA A 185 15.81 22.93 -26.46
CA ALA A 185 17.11 22.31 -26.39
C ALA A 185 17.18 21.28 -27.52
N SER A 186 18.09 21.49 -28.47
CA SER A 186 18.40 20.49 -29.49
C SER A 186 19.10 19.34 -28.80
N ILE A 187 18.39 18.22 -28.59
CA ILE A 187 19.01 16.99 -28.12
C ILE A 187 19.67 16.38 -29.35
N SER A 188 20.97 16.61 -29.50
CA SER A 188 21.76 15.93 -30.51
C SER A 188 21.63 14.43 -30.31
N GLU A 189 21.18 13.74 -31.35
CA GLU A 189 21.14 12.29 -31.46
C GLU A 189 22.55 11.72 -31.22
N ASN A 190 22.82 11.25 -30.01
CA ASN A 190 23.99 10.41 -29.75
C ASN A 190 23.63 8.97 -30.08
N PHE A 191 24.16 8.53 -31.22
CA PHE A 191 24.16 7.19 -31.75
C PHE A 191 24.51 6.15 -30.68
N THR A 192 23.56 5.29 -30.34
CA THR A 192 23.88 3.99 -29.74
C THR A 192 24.49 3.11 -30.84
N LYS A 193 25.80 2.92 -30.82
CA LYS A 193 26.47 1.91 -31.66
C LYS A 193 25.89 0.53 -31.32
N ILE A 194 25.09 0.00 -32.24
CA ILE A 194 24.73 -1.41 -32.26
C ILE A 194 26.02 -2.19 -32.51
N SER A 195 26.54 -2.86 -31.48
CA SER A 195 27.62 -3.84 -31.63
C SER A 195 27.04 -5.11 -32.24
N PRO A 196 27.47 -5.54 -33.44
CA PRO A 196 27.10 -6.83 -33.97
C PRO A 196 28.12 -7.84 -33.43
N GLN A 197 27.78 -8.52 -32.33
CA GLN A 197 28.38 -9.83 -32.07
C GLN A 197 27.41 -10.75 -31.36
N SER A 198 26.55 -11.33 -32.18
CA SER A 198 25.94 -12.63 -31.93
C SER A 198 27.06 -13.68 -31.75
N ARG A 199 27.21 -14.19 -30.53
CA ARG A 199 27.69 -15.57 -30.34
C ARG A 199 26.55 -16.38 -29.78
N GLN A 200 25.79 -16.98 -30.70
CA GLN A 200 24.97 -18.14 -30.37
C GLN A 200 25.91 -19.27 -29.95
N PHE A 201 26.03 -19.51 -28.64
CA PHE A 201 26.56 -20.77 -28.15
C PHE A 201 25.45 -21.82 -28.30
N PHE A 202 25.43 -22.49 -29.45
CA PHE A 202 24.81 -23.80 -29.56
C PHE A 202 25.67 -24.78 -28.76
N GLY A 203 25.24 -25.06 -27.53
CA GLY A 203 25.79 -26.16 -26.75
C GLY A 203 25.57 -27.47 -27.49
N LYS A 204 26.65 -28.11 -27.94
CA LYS A 204 26.63 -29.52 -28.33
C LYS A 204 26.47 -30.34 -27.07
N SER A 205 25.32 -31.01 -26.93
CA SER A 205 25.12 -32.06 -25.94
C SER A 205 26.11 -33.19 -26.21
N PRO A 206 26.94 -33.62 -25.25
CA PRO A 206 27.71 -34.84 -25.39
C PRO A 206 26.76 -36.04 -25.40
N GLN A 207 26.85 -36.86 -26.45
CA GLN A 207 26.17 -38.16 -26.53
C GLN A 207 26.86 -39.14 -25.56
N PRO A 208 26.10 -39.93 -24.78
CA PRO A 208 26.67 -41.02 -24.02
C PRO A 208 27.10 -42.15 -24.96
N ILE A 209 28.40 -42.47 -24.94
CA ILE A 209 28.92 -43.72 -25.49
C ILE A 209 28.66 -44.80 -24.44
N TYR A 210 27.78 -45.75 -24.75
CA TYR A 210 27.66 -46.99 -23.98
C TYR A 210 28.49 -48.10 -24.64
N PRO A 211 29.21 -48.92 -23.85
CA PRO A 211 29.85 -50.16 -24.30
C PRO A 211 28.84 -51.27 -24.60
#